data_AF-A0A5J4JN73-F1
#
_entry.id   AF-A0A5J4JN73-F1
#
_cell.length_a   1.000
_cell.length_b   1.000
_cell.length_c   1.000
_cell.angle_alpha   90.00
_cell.angle_beta   90.00
_cell.angle_gamma   90.00
#
_symmetry.space_group_name_H-M   'P 1'
#
loop_
_entity.id
_entity.type
_entity.pdbx_description
1 polymer ?
#
loop_
_entity_poly.entity_id
_entity_poly.type
_entity_poly.pdbx_seq_one_letter_code
_entity_poly.pdbx_strand_id
1 'polypeptide(L)'
;MLYKDRTKSLELFIFKSLNRRMDLTEKDKQYYWNLEKGYEGERHLDLLTEKLECDCLVLNDLRLYLNNTTFQIDTLVITGETIYVFEVKNYEGDFYYEGERIYEISPRSATRLFN
;
A
#
# COMPACT_ATOMS: atom_id res chain seq x y z
N MET A 1 -10.69 -14.31 -9.53
CA MET A 1 -10.15 -15.34 -8.58
C MET A 1 -8.72 -14.96 -8.24
N LEU A 2 -8.37 -14.82 -6.96
CA LEU A 2 -7.02 -14.40 -6.51
C LEU A 2 -5.98 -15.44 -6.92
N TYR A 3 -4.95 -15.02 -7.66
CA TYR A 3 -3.91 -15.92 -8.16
C TYR A 3 -2.73 -16.08 -7.19
N LYS A 4 -2.45 -15.05 -6.38
CA LYS A 4 -1.42 -15.05 -5.34
C LYS A 4 -1.92 -14.30 -4.11
N ASP A 5 -1.97 -14.99 -2.97
CA ASP A 5 -2.34 -14.37 -1.70
C ASP A 5 -1.25 -13.43 -1.19
N ARG A 6 -1.68 -12.31 -0.60
CA ARG A 6 -0.77 -11.35 0.01
C ARG A 6 -0.24 -11.87 1.35
N THR A 7 1.07 -11.89 1.49
CA THR A 7 1.75 -12.33 2.72
C THR A 7 2.54 -11.19 3.33
N LYS A 8 2.67 -11.19 4.66
CA LYS A 8 3.56 -10.23 5.32
C LYS A 8 5.00 -10.53 4.91
N SER A 9 5.79 -9.47 4.69
CA SER A 9 7.22 -9.64 4.42
C SER A 9 7.93 -10.28 5.61
N LEU A 10 9.01 -11.02 5.35
CA LEU A 10 9.84 -11.60 6.40
C LEU A 10 10.33 -10.52 7.38
N GLU A 11 10.67 -9.35 6.85
CA GLU A 11 11.09 -8.20 7.65
C GLU A 11 10.00 -7.74 8.62
N LEU A 12 8.74 -7.62 8.16
CA LEU A 12 7.62 -7.28 9.03
C LEU A 12 7.41 -8.33 10.13
N PHE A 13 7.59 -9.63 9.83
CA PHE A 13 7.54 -10.68 10.84
C PHE A 13 8.67 -10.58 11.88
N ILE A 14 9.88 -10.23 11.44
CA ILE A 14 11.03 -10.03 12.33
C ILE A 14 10.78 -8.85 13.26
N PHE A 15 10.39 -7.69 12.72
CA PHE A 15 10.10 -6.52 13.55
C PHE A 15 8.95 -6.74 14.52
N LYS A 16 7.87 -7.39 14.08
CA LYS A 16 6.77 -7.78 14.98
C LYS A 16 7.26 -8.66 16.14
N SER A 17 8.18 -9.58 15.85
CA SER A 17 8.77 -10.47 16.85
C SER A 17 9.68 -9.74 17.83
N LEU A 18 10.49 -8.80 17.34
CA LEU A 18 11.40 -7.99 18.15
C LEU A 18 10.64 -6.99 19.02
N ASN A 19 9.68 -6.26 18.46
CA ASN A 19 8.85 -5.29 19.17
C ASN A 19 8.11 -5.87 20.38
N ARG A 20 7.82 -7.19 20.36
CA ARG A 20 7.20 -7.89 21.49
C ARG A 20 8.18 -8.25 22.62
N ARG A 21 9.47 -8.37 22.30
CA ARG A 21 10.49 -8.93 23.21
C ARG A 21 11.46 -7.88 23.76
N MET A 22 11.52 -6.72 23.11
CA MET A 22 12.42 -5.65 23.49
C MET A 22 11.86 -4.30 23.08
N ASP A 23 12.35 -3.25 23.72
CA ASP A 23 12.10 -1.88 23.29
C ASP A 23 12.94 -1.58 22.05
N LEU A 24 12.25 -1.41 20.93
CA LEU A 24 12.86 -0.92 19.69
C LEU A 24 13.26 0.55 19.85
N THR A 25 14.27 0.98 19.10
CA THR A 25 14.58 2.41 18.99
C THR A 25 13.41 3.16 18.36
N GLU A 26 13.26 4.46 18.60
CA GLU A 26 12.17 5.24 17.99
C GLU A 26 12.20 5.19 16.46
N LYS A 27 13.40 5.14 15.86
CA LYS A 27 13.57 4.94 14.41
C LYS A 27 13.02 3.59 13.96
N ASP A 28 13.35 2.52 14.68
CA ASP A 28 12.91 1.17 14.36
C ASP A 28 11.41 0.98 14.60
N LYS A 29 10.84 1.60 15.64
CA LYS A 29 9.39 1.64 15.86
C LYS A 29 8.68 2.32 14.70
N GLN A 30 9.18 3.48 14.26
CA GLN A 30 8.59 4.20 13.13
C GLN A 30 8.68 3.38 11.85
N TYR A 31 9.82 2.71 11.63
CA TYR A 31 10.00 1.84 10.47
C TYR A 31 9.06 0.63 10.50
N TYR A 32 8.97 -0.06 11.63
CA TYR A 32 8.02 -1.16 11.84
C TYR A 32 6.57 -0.71 11.60
N TRP A 33 6.19 0.44 12.14
CA TRP A 33 4.87 1.04 11.94
C TRP A 33 4.57 1.30 10.46
N ASN A 34 5.55 1.84 9.71
CA ASN A 34 5.39 2.06 8.27
C ASN A 34 5.23 0.74 7.49
N LEU A 35 5.97 -0.32 7.86
CA LEU A 35 5.83 -1.64 7.26
C LEU A 35 4.44 -2.24 7.52
N GLU A 36 3.94 -2.12 8.75
CA GLU A 36 2.61 -2.61 9.12
C GLU A 36 1.51 -1.87 8.36
N LYS A 37 1.59 -0.53 8.30
CA LYS A 37 0.66 0.31 7.52
C LYS A 37 0.67 0.01 6.04
N GLY A 38 1.84 -0.22 5.44
CA GLY A 38 1.95 -0.59 4.03
C GLY A 38 1.18 -1.88 3.73
N TYR A 39 1.43 -2.91 4.55
CA TYR A 39 0.71 -4.19 4.43
C TYR A 39 -0.81 -4.06 4.63
N GLU A 40 -1.25 -3.26 5.60
CA GLU A 40 -2.68 -3.02 5.84
C GLU A 40 -3.37 -2.31 4.67
N GLY A 41 -2.71 -1.31 4.10
CA GLY A 41 -3.21 -0.59 2.92
C GLY A 41 -3.42 -1.51 1.73
N GLU A 42 -2.41 -2.32 1.45
CA GLU A 42 -2.48 -3.32 0.39
C GLU A 42 -3.58 -4.37 0.63
N ARG A 43 -3.74 -4.82 1.88
CA ARG A 43 -4.84 -5.74 2.28
C ARG A 43 -6.22 -5.12 2.09
N HIS A 44 -6.38 -3.81 2.31
CA HIS A 44 -7.65 -3.14 2.01
C HIS A 44 -7.96 -3.16 0.51
N LEU A 45 -6.96 -2.96 -0.36
CA LEU A 45 -7.16 -3.09 -1.80
C LEU A 45 -7.55 -4.53 -2.18
N ASP A 46 -6.92 -5.54 -1.57
CA ASP A 46 -7.29 -6.94 -1.80
C ASP A 46 -8.80 -7.17 -1.57
N LEU A 47 -9.33 -6.69 -0.43
CA LEU A 47 -10.75 -6.80 -0.08
C LEU A 47 -11.68 -6.06 -1.07
N LEU A 48 -11.19 -5.03 -1.76
CA LEU A 48 -11.94 -4.36 -2.83
C LEU A 48 -11.91 -5.20 -4.11
N THR A 49 -10.75 -5.74 -4.47
CA THR A 49 -10.59 -6.58 -5.68
C THR A 49 -11.31 -7.92 -5.58
N GLU A 50 -11.46 -8.47 -4.38
CA GLU A 50 -12.27 -9.68 -4.12
C GLU A 50 -13.75 -9.50 -4.50
N LYS A 51 -14.24 -8.25 -4.52
CA LYS A 51 -15.63 -7.91 -4.89
C LYS A 51 -15.83 -7.71 -6.39
N LEU A 52 -14.77 -7.81 -7.19
CA LEU A 52 -14.89 -7.67 -8.65
C LEU A 52 -15.63 -8.89 -9.22
N GLU A 53 -16.73 -8.62 -9.93
CA GLU A 53 -17.54 -9.65 -10.59
C GLU A 53 -17.15 -9.86 -12.06
N CYS A 54 -16.29 -9.00 -12.62
CA CYS A 54 -15.83 -9.12 -14.00
C CYS A 54 -14.81 -10.25 -14.16
N ASP A 55 -14.71 -10.79 -15.38
CA ASP A 55 -13.68 -11.76 -15.73
C ASP A 55 -12.32 -11.05 -15.78
N CYS A 56 -11.58 -11.19 -14.67
CA CYS A 56 -10.30 -10.55 -14.48
C CYS A 56 -9.34 -11.42 -13.67
N LEU A 57 -8.04 -11.23 -13.96
CA LEU A 57 -6.94 -11.81 -13.21
C LEU A 57 -6.34 -10.75 -12.30
N VAL A 58 -6.30 -11.04 -11.00
CA VAL A 58 -5.68 -10.16 -9.98
C VAL A 58 -4.38 -10.79 -9.50
N LEU A 59 -3.27 -10.07 -9.67
CA LEU A 59 -1.92 -10.47 -9.29
C LEU A 59 -1.36 -9.49 -8.26
N ASN A 60 -1.22 -9.96 -7.02
CA ASN A 60 -0.69 -9.18 -5.91
C ASN A 60 0.81 -9.40 -5.73
N ASP A 61 1.51 -8.36 -5.26
CA ASP A 61 2.93 -8.43 -4.88
C ASP A 61 3.79 -9.03 -6.03
N LEU A 62 3.66 -8.44 -7.23
CA LEU A 62 4.33 -8.91 -8.43
C LEU A 62 5.71 -8.29 -8.52
N ARG A 63 6.74 -9.07 -8.19
CA ARG A 63 8.14 -8.66 -8.30
C ARG A 63 8.71 -9.06 -9.67
N LEU A 64 9.21 -8.08 -10.41
CA LEU A 64 9.73 -8.23 -11.76
C LEU A 64 11.19 -7.76 -11.84
N TYR A 65 11.94 -8.34 -12.78
CA TYR A 65 13.30 -7.95 -13.09
C TYR A 65 13.39 -7.56 -14.57
N LEU A 66 13.78 -6.31 -14.84
CA LEU A 66 13.93 -5.77 -16.19
C LEU A 66 15.08 -4.77 -16.22
N ASN A 67 15.91 -4.79 -17.26
CA ASN A 67 17.01 -3.83 -17.44
C ASN A 67 17.90 -3.67 -16.20
N ASN A 68 18.32 -4.79 -15.61
CA ASN A 68 19.13 -4.82 -14.38
C ASN A 68 18.51 -4.14 -13.15
N THR A 69 17.20 -3.89 -13.19
CA THR A 69 16.45 -3.29 -12.09
C THR A 69 15.35 -4.26 -11.63
N THR A 70 15.23 -4.43 -10.32
CA THR A 70 14.09 -5.15 -9.72
C THR A 70 13.08 -4.11 -9.26
N PHE A 71 11.82 -4.29 -9.62
CA PHE A 71 10.73 -3.46 -9.13
C PHE A 71 9.53 -4.33 -8.75
N GLN A 72 8.62 -3.75 -7.99
CA GLN A 72 7.41 -4.41 -7.52
C GLN A 72 6.20 -3.63 -8.02
N ILE A 73 5.16 -4.37 -8.41
CA ILE A 73 3.82 -3.83 -8.61
C ILE A 73 2.96 -4.37 -7.47
N ASP A 74 2.35 -3.48 -6.69
CA ASP A 74 1.60 -3.88 -5.50
C ASP A 74 0.38 -4.74 -5.87
N THR A 75 -0.35 -4.31 -6.91
CA THR A 75 -1.50 -5.04 -7.46
C THR A 75 -1.63 -4.77 -8.97
N LEU A 76 -1.71 -5.84 -9.76
CA LEU A 76 -1.98 -5.80 -11.20
C LEU A 76 -3.32 -6.48 -11.49
N VAL A 77 -4.24 -5.76 -12.13
CA VAL A 77 -5.54 -6.31 -12.56
C VAL A 77 -5.57 -6.36 -14.08
N ILE A 78 -5.72 -7.55 -14.63
CA ILE A 78 -5.77 -7.80 -16.07
C ILE A 78 -7.21 -8.19 -16.42
N THR A 79 -7.82 -7.41 -17.30
CA THR A 79 -9.12 -7.71 -17.92
C THR A 79 -8.92 -8.09 -19.38
N GLY A 80 -9.99 -8.46 -20.09
CA GLY A 80 -9.91 -8.73 -21.53
C GLY A 80 -9.46 -7.53 -22.39
N GLU A 81 -9.65 -6.30 -21.90
CA GLU A 81 -9.44 -5.07 -22.69
C GLU A 81 -8.30 -4.20 -22.15
N THR A 82 -8.10 -4.19 -20.82
CA THR A 82 -7.23 -3.23 -20.14
C THR A 82 -6.45 -3.89 -19.01
N ILE A 83 -5.22 -3.41 -18.82
CA ILE A 83 -4.36 -3.72 -17.68
C ILE A 83 -4.34 -2.51 -16.75
N TYR A 84 -4.71 -2.72 -15.49
CA TYR A 84 -4.67 -1.70 -14.44
C TYR A 84 -3.53 -1.99 -13.47
N VAL A 85 -2.65 -1.00 -13.29
CA VAL A 85 -1.51 -1.05 -12.37
C VAL A 85 -1.84 -0.18 -11.17
N PHE A 86 -1.81 -0.77 -9.98
CA PHE A 86 -2.04 -0.04 -8.73
C PHE A 86 -0.77 0.01 -7.89
N GLU A 87 -0.42 1.23 -7.48
CA GLU A 87 0.55 1.53 -6.43
C GLU A 87 -0.24 1.98 -5.20
N VAL A 88 -0.07 1.30 -4.07
CA VAL A 88 -0.88 1.53 -2.88
C VAL A 88 -0.15 2.47 -1.93
N LYS A 89 -0.85 3.52 -1.49
CA LYS A 89 -0.36 4.44 -0.46
C LYS A 89 -1.38 4.58 0.65
N ASN A 90 -0.99 4.17 1.87
CA ASN A 90 -1.84 4.20 3.05
C ASN A 90 -1.41 5.33 4.00
N TYR A 91 -1.93 6.52 3.76
CA TYR A 91 -1.69 7.70 4.60
C TYR A 91 -2.84 7.91 5.59
N GLU A 92 -2.51 8.43 6.77
CA GLU A 92 -3.50 8.85 7.78
C GLU A 92 -3.51 10.37 7.88
N GLY A 93 -4.67 10.93 8.23
CA GLY A 93 -4.90 12.37 8.30
C GLY A 93 -5.96 12.83 7.30
N ASP A 94 -6.23 14.12 7.32
CA ASP A 94 -7.17 14.74 6.39
C ASP A 94 -6.41 15.19 5.14
N PHE A 95 -6.93 14.82 3.97
CA PHE A 95 -6.34 15.16 2.68
C PHE A 95 -7.40 15.77 1.77
N TYR A 96 -6.96 16.64 0.86
CA TYR A 96 -7.77 17.08 -0.26
C TYR A 96 -7.07 16.75 -1.57
N TYR A 97 -7.87 16.55 -2.61
CA TYR A 97 -7.41 16.25 -3.96
C TYR A 97 -7.65 17.46 -4.86
N GLU A 98 -6.59 17.97 -5.47
CA GLU A 98 -6.64 19.10 -6.40
C GLU A 98 -5.61 18.92 -7.51
N GLY A 99 -6.03 19.08 -8.77
CA GLY A 99 -5.12 19.06 -9.91
C GLY A 99 -4.21 17.82 -10.00
N GLU A 100 -4.78 16.62 -9.83
CA GLU A 100 -4.05 15.33 -9.86
C GLU A 100 -3.04 15.14 -8.72
N ARG A 101 -3.16 15.92 -7.65
CA ARG A 101 -2.30 15.84 -6.48
C ARG A 101 -3.12 15.71 -5.20
N ILE A 102 -2.55 14.98 -4.25
CA ILE A 102 -3.10 14.83 -2.91
C ILE A 102 -2.28 15.74 -1.99
N TYR A 103 -2.97 16.58 -1.22
CA TYR A 103 -2.40 17.52 -0.28
C TYR A 103 -2.87 17.23 1.13
N GLU A 104 -1.96 17.26 2.10
CA GLU A 104 -2.28 17.10 3.51
C GLU A 104 -2.88 18.40 4.06
N ILE A 105 -4.01 18.27 4.76
CA ILE A 105 -4.65 19.37 5.48
C ILE A 105 -3.92 19.52 6.81
N SER A 106 -2.97 20.44 6.87
CA SER A 106 -2.42 20.89 8.14
C SER A 106 -3.36 21.90 8.81
N PRO A 107 -3.30 22.08 10.14
CA PRO A 107 -4.06 23.13 10.84
C PRO A 107 -3.83 24.55 10.27
N ARG A 108 -2.68 24.79 9.63
CA ARG A 108 -2.37 26.07 8.96
C ARG A 108 -2.94 26.16 7.53
N SER A 109 -3.21 25.03 6.89
CA SER A 109 -3.75 24.94 5.52
C SER A 109 -5.27 25.07 5.51
N ALA A 110 -5.95 24.62 6.58
CA ALA A 110 -7.41 24.59 6.68
C ALA A 110 -8.06 25.98 6.49
N THR A 111 -7.41 27.06 6.92
CA THR A 111 -7.93 28.43 6.77
C THR A 111 -7.98 28.92 5.31
N ARG A 112 -7.27 28.27 4.38
CA ARG A 112 -7.23 28.65 2.96
C ARG A 112 -8.22 27.88 2.07
N LEU A 113 -8.73 26.74 2.53
CA LEU A 113 -9.62 25.89 1.73
C LEU A 113 -11.10 26.34 1.76
N PHE A 114 -11.46 27.24 2.67
CA PHE A 114 -12.85 27.72 2.88
C PHE A 114 -13.08 29.18 2.48
N ASN A 115 -12.19 29.78 1.68
CA ASN A 115 -12.36 31.14 1.12
C ASN A 115 -12.41 31.11 -0.40
#